data_AF-A0A530R6Y7-F1
#
_entry.id   AF-A0A530R6Y7-F1
#
_cell.length_a   1.000
_cell.length_b   1.000
_cell.length_c   1.000
_cell.angle_alpha   90.00
_cell.angle_beta   90.00
_cell.angle_gamma   90.00
#
_symmetry.space_group_name_H-M   'P 1'
#
loop_
_entity.id
_entity.type
_entity.pdbx_description
1 polymer ?
#
loop_
_entity_poly.entity_id
_entity_poly.type
_entity_poly.pdbx_seq_one_letter_code
_entity_poly.pdbx_strand_id
1 'polypeptide(L)' 'MAKIAKRVSKTREGIDPNKAYALGDALKLLKDRSSVKFDETVEIAMNLGVDPRHAD' A
#
# COMPACT_ATOMS: atom_id res chain seq x y z
N MET A 1 -17.62 11.55 -6.77
CA MET A 1 -16.55 10.78 -6.08
C MET A 1 -16.94 10.54 -4.65
N ALA A 2 -16.68 9.34 -4.11
CA ALA A 2 -16.92 9.06 -2.70
C ALA A 2 -15.96 9.87 -1.81
N LYS A 3 -16.43 10.30 -0.63
CA LYS A 3 -15.61 11.06 0.32
C LYS A 3 -14.53 10.16 0.91
N ILE A 4 -13.27 10.52 0.69
CA ILE A 4 -12.13 9.80 1.27
C ILE A 4 -12.02 10.17 2.76
N ALA A 5 -11.84 9.16 3.62
CA ALA A 5 -11.61 9.39 5.04
C ALA A 5 -10.29 10.14 5.28
N LYS A 6 -10.29 11.07 6.24
CA LYS A 6 -9.12 11.92 6.55
C LYS A 6 -7.82 11.13 6.78
N ARG A 7 -7.91 9.97 7.43
CA ARG A 7 -6.76 9.09 7.67
C ARG A 7 -6.14 8.57 6.36
N VAL A 8 -6.98 8.14 5.41
CA VAL A 8 -6.54 7.62 4.11
C VAL A 8 -5.94 8.71 3.24
N SER A 9 -6.46 9.94 3.31
CA SER A 9 -5.84 11.09 2.63
C SER A 9 -4.41 11.32 3.14
N LYS A 10 -4.25 11.42 4.46
CA LYS A 10 -2.94 11.68 5.09
C LYS A 10 -1.91 10.59 4.79
N THR A 11 -2.31 9.32 4.76
CA THR A 11 -1.35 8.23 4.45
C THR A 11 -0.91 8.24 2.99
N ARG A 12 -1.74 8.74 2.07
CA ARG A 12 -1.42 8.84 0.64
C ARG A 12 -0.64 10.10 0.26
N GLU A 13 -0.63 11.11 1.13
CA GLU A 13 0.14 12.33 0.91
C GLU A 13 1.65 12.01 0.75
N GLY A 14 2.24 12.55 -0.31
CA GLY A 14 3.66 12.37 -0.64
C GLY A 14 4.05 11.00 -1.22
N ILE A 15 3.09 10.11 -1.50
CA ILE A 15 3.35 8.86 -2.25
C ILE A 15 3.04 9.11 -3.73
N ASP A 16 4.01 8.81 -4.60
CA ASP A 16 3.80 8.82 -6.05
C ASP A 16 3.43 7.39 -6.51
N PRO A 17 2.18 7.15 -6.95
CA PRO A 17 1.75 5.82 -7.37
C PRO A 17 2.44 5.31 -8.64
N ASN A 18 3.05 6.19 -9.44
CA ASN A 18 3.76 5.79 -10.66
C ASN A 18 5.25 5.53 -10.44
N LYS A 19 5.77 5.85 -9.25
CA LYS A 19 7.17 5.65 -8.91
C LYS A 19 7.41 4.24 -8.38
N ALA A 20 8.39 3.54 -8.96
CA ALA A 20 8.90 2.30 -8.39
C ALA A 20 9.83 2.63 -7.21
N TYR A 21 9.44 2.21 -6.01
CA TYR A 21 10.26 2.33 -4.80
C TYR A 21 11.05 1.04 -4.57
N ALA A 22 12.31 1.15 -4.13
CA ALA A 22 13.04 0.00 -3.62
C ALA A 22 12.35 -0.51 -2.33
N LEU A 23 12.43 -1.82 -2.07
CA LEU A 23 11.75 -2.45 -0.93
C LEU A 23 12.09 -1.78 0.41
N GLY A 24 13.37 -1.44 0.64
CA GLY A 24 13.80 -0.78 1.87
C GLY A 24 13.18 0.60 2.07
N ASP A 25 13.01 1.37 0.98
CA ASP A 25 12.39 2.69 1.04
C ASP A 25 10.88 2.58 1.23
N ALA A 26 10.24 1.60 0.60
CA ALA A 26 8.82 1.30 0.80
C ALA A 26 8.53 0.95 2.27
N LEU A 27 9.36 0.13 2.92
CA LEU A 27 9.19 -0.22 4.33
C LEU A 27 9.36 0.97 5.27
N LYS A 28 10.31 1.87 5.00
CA LYS A 28 10.46 3.11 5.77
C LYS A 28 9.21 4.00 5.64
N LEU A 29 8.74 4.20 4.41
CA LEU A 29 7.54 4.99 4.13
C LEU A 29 6.30 4.43 4.84
N LEU A 30 6.17 3.11 4.94
CA LEU A 30 5.08 2.46 5.66
C LEU A 30 5.18 2.69 7.17
N LYS A 31 6.37 2.52 7.77
CA LYS A 31 6.58 2.74 9.21
C LYS A 31 6.31 4.18 9.65
N ASP A 32 6.75 5.16 8.86
CA ASP A 32 6.56 6.58 9.17
C ASP A 32 5.07 7.00 9.16
N ARG A 33 4.21 6.21 8.51
CA ARG A 33 2.77 6.46 8.37
C ARG A 33 1.91 5.61 9.30
N SER A 34 2.53 4.70 10.06
CA SER A 34 1.84 3.90 11.06
C SER A 34 1.32 4.82 12.16
N SER A 35 0.00 4.98 12.25
CA SER A 35 -0.64 5.86 13.23
C SER A 35 -1.28 5.08 14.38
N VAL A 36 -1.11 3.77 14.42
CA VAL A 36 -1.75 2.88 15.38
C VAL A 36 -0.76 2.44 16.46
N LYS A 37 -1.28 2.01 17.60
CA LYS A 37 -0.48 1.66 18.79
C LYS A 37 -0.23 0.16 18.94
N PHE A 38 -0.44 -0.60 17.88
CA PHE A 38 -0.29 -2.06 17.84
C PHE A 38 0.58 -2.47 16.65
N ASP A 39 1.06 -3.70 16.66
CA ASP A 39 1.89 -4.23 15.58
C ASP A 39 1.06 -4.45 14.31
N GLU A 40 1.33 -3.65 13.27
CA GLU A 40 0.66 -3.75 11.98
C GLU A 40 1.23 -4.88 11.12
N THR A 41 0.34 -5.56 10.40
CA THR A 41 0.71 -6.54 9.37
C THR A 41 1.01 -5.81 8.06
N VAL A 42 2.16 -6.11 7.45
CA VAL A 42 2.50 -5.63 6.10
C VAL A 42 2.07 -6.68 5.08
N GLU A 43 1.25 -6.27 4.11
CA GLU A 43 0.79 -7.12 3.02
C GLU A 43 1.41 -6.68 1.69
N ILE A 44 1.58 -7.65 0.77
CA ILE A 44 2.04 -7.40 -0.59
C ILE A 44 0.92 -7.79 -1.54
N ALA A 45 0.37 -6.80 -2.26
CA ALA A 45 -0.62 -7.03 -3.29
C ALA A 45 0.06 -7.14 -4.66
N MET A 46 -0.13 -8.27 -5.34
CA MET A 46 0.40 -8.51 -6.68
C MET A 46 -0.72 -8.95 -7.60
N ASN A 47 -0.82 -8.32 -8.78
CA ASN A 47 -1.63 -8.84 -9.87
C ASN A 47 -0.75 -9.78 -10.71
N LEU A 48 -1.08 -11.06 -10.72
CA LEU A 48 -0.30 -12.10 -11.37
C LEU A 48 -0.53 -12.17 -12.88
N GLY A 49 -1.54 -11.48 -13.42
CA GLY A 49 -1.81 -11.44 -14.85
C GLY A 49 -2.28 -12.77 -15.46
N VAL A 50 -2.65 -13.74 -14.62
CA VAL A 50 -3.21 -15.04 -15.04
C VAL A 50 -4.73 -15.01 -14.97
N ASP A 51 -5.40 -15.77 -15.83
CA ASP A 51 -6.84 -16.01 -15.70
C ASP A 51 -7.09 -16.96 -14.52
N PRO A 52 -7.73 -16.50 -13.43
CA PRO A 52 -7.97 -17.35 -12.25
C PRO A 52 -8.95 -18.50 -12.53
N ARG A 53 -9.61 -18.52 -13.69
CA ARG A 53 -10.59 -19.56 -14.08
C ARG A 53 -9.98 -20.70 -14.89
N HIS A 54 -8.77 -20.52 -15.40
CA HIS A 54 -8.03 -21.57 -16.11
C HIS A 54 -6.92 -22.07 -15.18
N ALA A 55 -7.25 -23.13 -14.43
CA ALA A 55 -6.37 -23.77 -13.46
C ALA A 55 -5.81 -25.09 -14.02
N ASP A 56 -5.15 -25.02 -15.17
CA ASP A 56 -4.27 -26.08 -15.69
C ASP A 56 -2.84 -25.53 -15.82
#